data_AF-A0A832N3G1-F1
#
_entry.id   AF-A0A832N3G1-F1
#
_cell.length_a   1.000
_cell.length_b   1.000
_cell.length_c   1.000
_cell.angle_alpha   90.00
_cell.angle_beta   90.00
_cell.angle_gamma   90.00
#
_symmetry.space_group_name_H-M   'P 1'
#
loop_
_entity.id
_entity.type
_entity.pdbx_description
1 polymer ?
#
loop_
_entity_poly.entity_id
_entity_poly.type
_entity_poly.pdbx_seq_one_letter_code
_entity_poly.pdbx_strand_id
1 'polypeptide(L)'
;KFKEELEDTHVLFKDFIKEHRPIVDIDKIATGEHWPAKRALELKLVDELITSDDYLLEQSKNKDLYEITYTIKKSLGVRMGWFIQSTIERLLTQKSLS
;
A
#
# COMPACT_ATOMS: atom_id res chain seq x y z
N LYS A 1 27.42 6.75 19.61
CA LYS A 1 27.15 6.51 18.17
C LYS A 1 25.76 5.96 17.88
N PHE A 2 25.45 4.65 18.03
CA PHE A 2 24.10 4.14 17.66
C PHE A 2 22.93 4.84 18.40
N LYS A 3 23.07 5.10 19.71
CA LYS A 3 22.06 5.84 20.48
C LYS A 3 21.88 7.29 20.00
N GLU A 4 22.99 7.97 19.67
CA GLU A 4 22.94 9.34 19.13
C GLU A 4 22.28 9.37 17.76
N GLU A 5 22.62 8.43 16.87
CA GLU A 5 22.00 8.33 15.53
C GLU A 5 20.49 8.10 15.63
N LEU A 6 20.04 7.33 16.62
CA LEU A 6 18.62 7.07 16.88
C LEU A 6 17.90 8.31 17.44
N GLU A 7 18.55 9.04 18.36
CA GLU A 7 18.02 10.28 18.92
C GLU A 7 17.89 11.38 17.86
N ASP A 8 18.92 11.51 17.00
CA ASP A 8 18.94 12.47 15.89
C ASP A 8 17.84 12.17 14.87
N THR A 9 17.67 10.89 14.51
CA THR A 9 16.56 10.44 13.64
C THR A 9 15.20 10.77 14.26
N HIS A 10 15.05 10.61 15.58
CA HIS A 10 13.81 10.92 16.27
C HIS A 10 13.50 12.41 16.29
N VAL A 11 14.51 13.27 16.45
CA VAL A 11 14.35 14.73 16.33
C VAL A 11 13.92 15.13 14.93
N LEU A 12 14.62 14.63 13.90
CA LEU A 12 14.29 14.90 12.49
C LEU A 12 12.85 14.50 12.14
N PHE A 13 12.38 13.36 12.66
CA PHE A 13 11.01 12.91 12.46
C PHE A 13 9.99 13.87 13.09
N LYS A 14 10.25 14.36 14.31
CA LYS A 14 9.38 15.33 14.99
C LYS A 14 9.30 16.64 14.23
N ASP A 15 10.44 17.12 13.74
CA ASP A 15 10.53 18.38 13.00
C ASP A 15 9.79 18.27 11.66
N PHE A 16 9.95 17.15 10.95
CA PHE A 16 9.22 16.86 9.71
C PHE A 16 7.69 16.91 9.91
N ILE A 17 7.18 16.33 10.99
CA ILE A 17 5.74 16.38 11.29
C ILE A 17 5.29 17.81 11.61
N LYS A 18 6.06 18.56 12.41
CA LYS A 18 5.71 19.95 12.74
C LYS A 18 5.68 20.86 11.52
N GLU A 19 6.61 20.66 10.59
CA GLU A 19 6.67 21.45 9.35
C GLU A 19 5.44 21.21 8.47
N HIS A 20 5.06 19.95 8.25
CA HIS A 20 3.96 19.61 7.36
C HIS A 20 2.58 19.63 8.02
N ARG A 21 2.50 19.41 9.34
CA ARG A 21 1.26 19.46 10.13
C ARG A 21 1.46 20.18 11.47
N PRO A 22 1.53 21.53 11.47
CA PRO A 22 1.67 22.34 12.69
C PRO A 22 0.55 22.14 13.71
N ILE A 23 -0.60 21.63 13.26
CA ILE A 23 -1.79 21.38 14.09
C ILE A 23 -1.66 20.12 14.96
N VAL A 24 -0.67 19.27 14.70
CA VAL A 24 -0.45 18.01 15.44
C VAL A 24 0.31 18.29 16.73
N ASP A 25 -0.19 17.72 17.83
CA ASP A 25 0.49 17.74 19.12
C ASP A 25 1.58 16.66 19.15
N ILE A 26 2.82 17.06 18.88
CA ILE A 26 3.94 16.13 18.72
C ILE A 26 4.23 15.31 19.98
N ASP A 27 4.03 15.92 21.16
CA ASP A 27 4.38 15.31 22.43
C ASP A 27 3.43 14.16 22.78
N LYS A 28 2.20 14.21 22.25
CA LYS A 28 1.22 13.13 22.38
C LYS A 28 1.44 11.97 21.42
N ILE A 29 2.12 12.18 20.28
CA ILE A 29 2.19 11.18 19.21
C ILE A 29 3.57 10.55 19.05
N ALA A 30 4.64 11.20 19.52
CA ALA A 30 6.01 10.70 19.43
C ALA A 30 6.38 9.74 20.59
N THR A 31 5.50 8.80 20.89
CA THR A 31 5.67 7.77 21.93
C THR A 31 6.24 6.46 21.38
N GLY A 32 6.30 6.31 20.05
CA GLY A 32 6.66 5.05 19.38
C GLY A 32 5.49 4.08 19.22
N GLU A 33 4.27 4.49 19.59
CA GLU A 33 3.05 3.71 19.43
C GLU A 33 2.48 3.81 18.00
N HIS A 34 1.62 2.86 17.64
CA HIS A 34 0.86 2.90 16.40
C HIS A 34 -0.56 3.40 16.66
N TRP A 35 -1.08 4.20 15.72
CA TRP A 35 -2.40 4.81 15.83
C TRP A 35 -3.36 4.16 14.82
N PRO A 36 -4.44 3.50 15.28
CA PRO A 36 -5.51 3.05 14.38
C PRO A 36 -6.12 4.23 13.62
N ALA A 37 -6.64 4.00 12.41
CA ALA A 37 -7.06 5.06 11.49
C ALA A 37 -8.02 6.10 12.11
N LYS A 38 -9.03 5.66 12.89
CA LYS A 38 -9.95 6.58 13.62
C LYS A 38 -9.22 7.48 14.61
N ARG A 39 -8.26 6.91 15.35
CA ARG A 39 -7.46 7.65 16.32
C ARG A 39 -6.48 8.59 15.63
N ALA A 40 -5.90 8.18 14.50
CA ALA A 40 -5.06 9.03 13.67
C ALA A 40 -5.83 10.26 13.19
N LEU A 41 -7.10 10.11 12.81
CA LEU A 41 -7.97 11.24 12.44
C LEU A 41 -8.20 12.19 13.62
N GLU A 42 -8.53 11.67 14.81
CA GLU A 42 -8.70 12.48 16.03
C GLU A 42 -7.43 13.25 16.41
N LEU A 43 -6.27 12.63 16.22
CA LEU A 43 -4.94 13.21 16.47
C LEU A 43 -4.45 14.10 15.33
N LYS A 44 -5.24 14.25 14.25
CA LYS A 44 -4.91 15.05 13.06
C LYS A 44 -3.67 14.55 12.32
N LEU A 45 -3.39 13.26 12.44
CA LEU A 45 -2.33 12.56 11.71
C LEU A 45 -2.78 12.12 10.31
N VAL A 46 -4.07 12.21 10.02
CA VAL A 46 -4.66 12.09 8.68
C VAL A 46 -5.78 13.12 8.56
N ASP A 47 -6.07 13.52 7.33
CA ASP A 47 -7.07 14.55 7.06
C ASP A 47 -8.48 13.96 6.94
N GLU A 48 -8.59 12.74 6.42
CA GLU A 48 -9.86 12.06 6.17
C GLU A 48 -9.72 10.53 6.16
N LEU A 49 -10.83 9.84 6.43
CA LEU A 49 -10.97 8.40 6.25
C LEU A 49 -11.97 8.11 5.13
N ILE A 50 -11.46 7.65 4.00
CA ILE A 50 -12.23 7.38 2.78
C ILE A 50 -11.68 6.12 2.10
N THR A 51 -12.50 5.46 1.27
CA THR A 51 -12.04 4.35 0.44
C THR A 51 -11.30 4.86 -0.80
N SER A 52 -10.44 4.02 -1.38
CA SER A 52 -9.77 4.36 -2.65
C SER A 52 -10.76 4.66 -3.77
N ASP A 53 -11.85 3.90 -3.83
CA ASP A 53 -12.86 3.99 -4.88
C ASP A 53 -13.64 5.31 -4.78
N ASP A 54 -14.05 5.68 -3.57
CA ASP A 54 -14.72 6.96 -3.32
C ASP A 54 -13.79 8.14 -3.62
N TYR A 55 -12.52 8.07 -3.19
CA TYR A 55 -11.54 9.11 -3.49
C TYR A 55 -11.35 9.30 -5.00
N LEU A 56 -11.16 8.21 -5.77
CA LEU A 56 -11.02 8.29 -7.21
C LEU A 56 -12.30 8.83 -7.88
N LEU A 57 -13.47 8.37 -7.44
CA LEU A 57 -14.76 8.85 -7.95
C LEU A 57 -14.93 10.35 -7.73
N GLU A 58 -14.56 10.88 -6.57
CA GLU A 58 -14.60 12.31 -6.28
C GLU A 58 -13.62 13.11 -7.15
N GLN A 59 -12.39 12.64 -7.29
CA GLN A 59 -11.38 13.31 -8.11
C GLN A 59 -11.75 13.30 -9.60
N SER A 60 -12.43 12.24 -10.09
CA SER A 60 -12.86 12.10 -11.49
C SER A 60 -13.77 13.24 -11.98
N LYS A 61 -14.47 13.92 -11.05
CA LYS A 61 -15.36 15.04 -11.38
C LYS A 61 -14.61 16.27 -11.88
N ASN A 62 -13.35 16.43 -11.46
CA ASN A 62 -12.57 17.65 -11.71
C ASN A 62 -11.22 17.38 -12.39
N LYS A 63 -10.86 16.11 -12.59
CA LYS A 63 -9.55 15.68 -13.08
C LYS A 63 -9.70 14.47 -13.99
N ASP A 64 -8.83 14.40 -14.99
CA ASP A 64 -8.69 13.19 -15.81
C ASP A 64 -7.95 12.10 -15.02
N LEU A 65 -8.50 10.89 -15.02
CA LEU A 65 -7.91 9.73 -14.36
C LEU A 65 -7.30 8.78 -15.38
N TYR A 66 -6.07 8.35 -15.13
CA TYR A 66 -5.33 7.43 -15.98
C TYR A 66 -4.84 6.24 -15.15
N GLU A 67 -5.16 5.02 -15.60
CA GLU A 67 -4.60 3.78 -15.03
C GLU A 67 -3.35 3.38 -15.83
N ILE A 68 -2.23 3.22 -15.12
CA ILE A 68 -0.98 2.72 -15.71
C ILE A 68 -0.65 1.39 -15.05
N THR A 69 -0.73 0.32 -15.83
CA THR A 69 -0.47 -1.03 -15.34
C THR A 69 0.82 -1.57 -15.97
N TYR A 70 1.82 -1.82 -15.11
CA TYR A 70 3.05 -2.48 -15.54
C TYR A 70 2.86 -4.00 -15.48
N THR A 71 2.99 -4.66 -16.63
CA THR A 71 2.91 -6.12 -16.72
C THR A 71 4.26 -6.70 -17.15
N ILE A 72 4.82 -7.59 -16.33
CA ILE A 72 5.98 -8.38 -16.74
C ILE A 72 5.52 -9.37 -17.81
N LYS A 73 6.10 -9.29 -19.01
CA LYS A 73 5.82 -10.24 -20.09
C LYS A 73 6.22 -11.64 -19.61
N LYS A 74 5.24 -12.52 -19.38
CA LYS A 74 5.50 -13.94 -19.17
C LYS A 74 6.27 -14.47 -20.38
N SER A 75 7.42 -15.10 -20.14
CA SER A 75 8.21 -15.71 -21.23
C SER A 75 7.34 -16.72 -21.97
N LEU A 76 7.57 -16.87 -23.27
CA LEU A 76 6.85 -17.87 -24.09
C LEU A 76 6.95 -19.27 -23.46
N GLY A 77 8.12 -19.61 -22.89
CA GLY A 77 8.34 -20.87 -22.18
C GLY A 77 7.41 -21.07 -20.98
N VAL A 78 7.18 -20.03 -20.16
CA VAL A 78 6.22 -20.11 -19.05
C VAL A 78 4.80 -20.31 -19.58
N ARG A 79 4.38 -19.55 -20.60
CA ARG A 79 3.03 -19.74 -21.20
C ARG A 79 2.85 -21.16 -21.75
N MET A 80 3.84 -21.70 -22.46
CA MET A 80 3.80 -23.07 -22.99
C MET A 80 3.78 -24.13 -21.88
N GLY A 81 4.52 -23.93 -20.78
CA GLY A 81 4.47 -24.80 -19.61
C GLY A 81 3.06 -24.91 -19.02
N TRP A 82 2.35 -23.79 -18.87
CA TRP A 82 0.94 -23.78 -18.43
C TRP A 82 0.01 -24.51 -19.41
N PHE A 83 0.19 -24.33 -20.72
CA PHE A 83 -0.60 -25.06 -21.73
C PHE A 83 -0.35 -26.58 -21.69
N ILE A 84 0.91 -26.99 -21.56
CA ILE A 84 1.28 -28.41 -21.45
C ILE A 84 0.71 -29.01 -20.18
N GLN A 85 0.87 -28.33 -19.03
CA GLN A 85 0.32 -28.78 -17.75
C GLN A 85 -1.21 -28.93 -17.82
N SER A 86 -1.93 -27.93 -18.32
CA SER A 86 -3.40 -28.00 -18.44
C SER A 86 -3.88 -29.12 -19.37
N THR A 87 -3.09 -29.46 -20.39
CA THR A 87 -3.38 -30.57 -21.31
C THR A 87 -3.14 -31.92 -20.64
N ILE A 88 -2.05 -32.07 -19.89
CA ILE A 88 -1.73 -33.29 -19.13
C ILE A 88 -2.76 -33.51 -18.03
N GLU A 89 -3.11 -32.48 -17.26
CA GLU A 89 -4.15 -32.56 -16.23
C GLU A 89 -5.48 -33.03 -16.84
N ARG A 90 -5.92 -32.42 -17.95
CA ARG A 90 -7.17 -32.82 -18.63
C ARG A 90 -7.16 -34.28 -19.08
N LEU A 91 -6.02 -34.79 -19.58
CA LEU A 91 -5.88 -36.18 -19.99
C LEU A 91 -5.86 -37.15 -18.81
N LEU A 92 -5.21 -36.77 -17.70
CA LEU A 92 -5.19 -37.57 -16.48
C LEU A 92 -6.55 -37.62 -15.80
N THR A 93 -7.29 -36.50 -15.75
CA THR A 93 -8.66 -36.47 -15.21
C THR A 93 -9.63 -37.25 -16.08
N GLN A 94 -9.46 -37.24 -17.41
CA GLN A 94 -10.30 -38.01 -18.34
C GLN A 94 -10.06 -39.53 -18.22
N LYS A 95 -8.83 -39.96 -17.95
CA LYS A 95 -8.48 -41.38 -17.77
C LYS A 95 -8.85 -41.92 -16.38
N SER A 96 -9.07 -41.04 -15.39
CA SER A 96 -9.52 -41.38 -14.04
C SER A 96 -11.04 -41.63 -13.93
N LEU A 97 -11.81 -41.29 -14.97
CA LEU A 97 -13.27 -41.40 -15.02
C LEU A 97 -13.76 -42.51 -15.99
N SER A 98 -12.87 -43.39 -16.43
CA SER A 98 -13.14 -44.64 -17.17
C SER A 98 -12.41 -45.79 -16.52
#